data_AF-A0A5F1YG47-F1
#
_entry.id   AF-A0A5F1YG47-F1
#
_cell.length_a   1.000
_cell.length_b   1.000
_cell.length_c   1.000
_cell.angle_alpha   90.00
_cell.angle_beta   90.00
_cell.angle_gamma   90.00
#
_symmetry.space_group_name_H-M   'P 1'
#
loop_
_entity.id
_entity.type
_entity.pdbx_description
1 polymer ?
#
loop_
_entity_poly.entity_id
_entity_poly.type
_entity_poly.pdbx_seq_one_letter_code
_entity_poly.pdbx_strand_id
1 'polypeptide(L)'
;MGQSLAVSNQTSVEETAWELFETGSYEGVIGIAKKNPNHVFLNHLSGIAEFESGSERGINYFLKGSSVLTPLVEAYLLKEAGKFRESAKKFREYFRASSVPVAYSILRTAILVSEDAVDFKTVLDLLAIYKARFANDYFCKTEFFSNYHLRNYKEAIQVFGENAKRLSEERDVMGALGLALVHLGKFDEAKSILEKIPGYEELPTFEEKKKEFSEKIASIPKMEAKRKNLSVSELIDLGFAYLFSENFKKAEEVFGELIAAQA
;
A
#
# COMPACT_ATOMS: atom_id res chain seq x y z
N MET A 1 1.17 -40.06 -51.38
CA MET A 1 0.24 -40.19 -50.24
C MET A 1 0.68 -39.21 -49.19
N GLY A 2 0.01 -38.05 -49.10
CA GLY A 2 0.30 -37.04 -48.09
C GLY A 2 -0.37 -37.43 -46.77
N GLN A 3 0.43 -37.73 -45.76
CA GLN A 3 -0.07 -37.76 -44.39
C GLN A 3 -0.04 -36.32 -43.86
N SER A 4 -1.23 -35.72 -43.81
CA SER A 4 -1.51 -34.52 -43.05
C SER A 4 -1.32 -34.83 -41.57
N LEU A 5 -0.22 -34.37 -40.99
CA LEU A 5 -0.06 -34.25 -39.55
C LEU A 5 -0.87 -33.04 -39.10
N ALA A 6 -2.15 -33.25 -38.82
CA ALA A 6 -2.94 -32.30 -38.06
C ALA A 6 -2.32 -32.17 -36.66
N VAL A 7 -1.56 -31.09 -36.45
CA VAL A 7 -1.10 -30.66 -35.13
C VAL A 7 -2.36 -30.24 -34.36
N SER A 8 -2.93 -31.16 -33.59
CA SER A 8 -4.01 -30.85 -32.65
C SER A 8 -3.42 -30.12 -31.45
N ASN A 9 -3.22 -28.80 -31.57
CA ASN A 9 -3.06 -27.93 -30.41
C ASN A 9 -4.43 -27.81 -29.73
N GLN A 10 -4.84 -28.86 -29.00
CA GLN A 10 -5.96 -28.75 -28.07
C GLN A 10 -5.42 -28.06 -26.81
N THR A 11 -5.73 -26.77 -26.67
CA THR A 11 -5.55 -26.01 -25.42
C THR A 11 -6.16 -26.80 -24.27
N SER A 12 -5.42 -26.97 -23.17
CA SER A 12 -5.92 -27.72 -22.03
C SER A 12 -7.12 -27.00 -21.39
N VAL A 13 -7.99 -27.74 -20.71
CA VAL A 13 -9.13 -27.14 -20.00
C VAL A 13 -8.68 -26.14 -18.92
N GLU A 14 -7.49 -26.34 -18.35
CA GLU A 14 -6.86 -25.43 -17.39
C GLU A 14 -6.43 -24.12 -18.05
N GLU A 15 -5.78 -24.19 -19.21
CA GLU A 15 -5.37 -23.03 -20.00
C GLU A 15 -6.59 -22.21 -20.43
N THR A 16 -7.64 -22.86 -20.96
CA THR A 16 -8.89 -22.17 -21.33
C THR A 16 -9.54 -21.49 -20.11
N ALA A 17 -9.58 -22.15 -18.96
CA ALA A 17 -10.13 -21.55 -17.74
C ALA A 17 -9.28 -20.37 -17.26
N TRP A 18 -7.95 -20.46 -17.38
CA TRP A 18 -7.04 -19.37 -17.03
C TRP A 18 -7.20 -18.16 -17.96
N GLU A 19 -7.30 -18.36 -19.28
CA GLU A 19 -7.55 -17.28 -20.24
C GLU A 19 -8.88 -16.57 -19.97
N LEU A 20 -9.93 -17.33 -19.65
CA LEU A 20 -11.22 -16.74 -19.22
C LEU A 20 -11.07 -15.93 -17.94
N PHE A 21 -10.27 -16.41 -16.98
CA PHE A 21 -9.99 -15.67 -15.76
C PHE A 21 -9.25 -14.35 -16.05
N GLU A 22 -8.21 -14.37 -16.87
CA GLU A 22 -7.43 -13.17 -17.23
C GLU A 22 -8.26 -12.11 -17.94
N THR A 23 -9.25 -12.52 -18.73
CA THR A 23 -10.19 -11.62 -19.41
C THR A 23 -11.35 -11.15 -18.53
N GLY A 24 -11.41 -11.56 -17.25
CA GLY A 24 -12.48 -11.22 -16.33
C GLY A 24 -13.79 -11.98 -16.58
N SER A 25 -13.76 -13.02 -17.41
CA SER A 25 -14.92 -13.87 -17.74
C SER A 25 -15.19 -14.90 -16.63
N TYR A 26 -15.36 -14.43 -15.38
CA TYR A 26 -15.43 -15.25 -14.17
C TYR A 26 -16.55 -16.29 -14.18
N GLU A 27 -17.74 -15.96 -14.70
CA GLU A 27 -18.84 -16.92 -14.84
C GLU A 27 -18.49 -18.09 -15.80
N GLY A 28 -17.64 -17.84 -16.80
CA GLY A 28 -17.12 -18.87 -17.68
C GLY A 28 -16.20 -19.84 -16.94
N VAL A 29 -15.32 -19.32 -16.09
CA VAL A 29 -14.43 -20.12 -15.21
C VAL A 29 -15.26 -21.01 -14.29
N ILE A 30 -16.28 -20.44 -13.64
CA ILE A 30 -17.20 -21.15 -12.74
C ILE A 30 -17.96 -22.24 -13.51
N GLY A 31 -18.41 -21.95 -14.74
CA GLY A 31 -19.07 -22.91 -15.62
C GLY A 31 -18.19 -24.10 -16.00
N ILE A 32 -16.90 -23.86 -16.26
CA ILE A 32 -15.91 -24.93 -16.54
C ILE A 32 -15.69 -25.79 -15.30
N ALA A 33 -15.51 -25.19 -14.12
CA ALA A 33 -15.32 -25.93 -12.87
C ALA A 33 -16.52 -26.82 -12.53
N LYS A 34 -17.76 -26.33 -12.73
CA LYS A 34 -18.99 -27.11 -12.54
C LYS A 34 -19.07 -28.36 -13.42
N LYS A 35 -18.53 -28.30 -14.64
CA LYS A 35 -18.42 -29.46 -15.55
C LYS A 35 -17.31 -30.43 -15.17
N ASN A 36 -16.38 -30.00 -14.30
CA ASN A 36 -15.19 -30.74 -13.89
C ASN A 36 -15.07 -30.78 -12.34
N PRO A 37 -16.06 -31.37 -11.63
CA PRO A 37 -16.19 -31.22 -10.17
C PRO A 37 -15.10 -31.94 -9.35
N ASN A 38 -14.24 -32.75 -9.98
CA ASN A 38 -13.13 -33.42 -9.31
C ASN A 38 -11.77 -32.76 -9.61
N HIS A 39 -11.77 -31.67 -10.38
CA HIS A 39 -10.54 -31.03 -10.84
C HIS A 39 -10.10 -29.93 -9.87
N VAL A 40 -9.11 -30.20 -9.03
CA VAL A 40 -8.68 -29.31 -7.93
C VAL A 40 -8.29 -27.91 -8.42
N PHE A 41 -7.45 -27.80 -9.46
CA PHE A 41 -7.06 -26.49 -10.02
C PHE A 41 -8.26 -25.66 -10.47
N LEU A 42 -9.14 -26.20 -11.32
CA LEU A 42 -10.32 -25.50 -11.83
C LEU A 42 -11.26 -25.05 -10.70
N ASN A 43 -11.41 -25.85 -9.64
CA ASN A 43 -12.24 -25.49 -8.50
C ASN A 43 -11.58 -24.39 -7.64
N HIS A 44 -10.27 -24.44 -7.42
CA HIS A 44 -9.54 -23.33 -6.78
C HIS A 44 -9.66 -22.04 -7.61
N LEU A 45 -9.47 -22.12 -8.93
CA LEU A 45 -9.59 -20.97 -9.83
C LEU A 45 -11.02 -20.39 -9.85
N SER A 46 -12.04 -21.25 -9.82
CA SER A 46 -13.44 -20.84 -9.69
C SER A 46 -13.70 -20.09 -8.39
N GLY A 47 -13.20 -20.58 -7.25
CA GLY A 47 -13.36 -19.86 -5.98
C GLY A 47 -12.64 -18.51 -5.95
N ILE A 48 -11.46 -18.43 -6.56
CA ILE A 48 -10.76 -17.15 -6.76
C ILE A 48 -11.56 -16.21 -7.66
N ALA A 49 -12.19 -16.73 -8.72
CA ALA A 49 -13.04 -15.96 -9.63
C ALA A 49 -14.28 -15.41 -8.91
N GLU A 50 -14.86 -16.16 -7.97
CA GLU A 50 -15.96 -15.68 -7.13
C GLU A 50 -15.53 -14.48 -6.28
N PHE A 51 -14.38 -14.55 -5.61
CA PHE A 51 -13.84 -13.40 -4.85
C PHE A 51 -13.58 -12.19 -5.75
N GLU A 52 -12.92 -12.39 -6.89
CA GLU A 52 -12.57 -11.30 -7.83
C GLU A 52 -13.78 -10.69 -8.53
N SER A 53 -14.89 -11.42 -8.64
CA SER A 53 -16.15 -10.90 -9.18
C SER A 53 -16.93 -10.03 -8.19
N GLY A 54 -16.58 -10.05 -6.89
CA GLY A 54 -17.35 -9.38 -5.84
C GLY A 54 -18.72 -10.03 -5.57
N SER A 55 -18.94 -11.24 -6.06
CA SER A 55 -20.18 -12.00 -5.86
C SER A 55 -20.31 -12.46 -4.40
N GLU A 56 -21.40 -12.09 -3.73
CA GLU A 56 -21.76 -12.59 -2.38
C GLU A 56 -22.25 -14.05 -2.37
N ARG A 57 -22.19 -14.77 -3.51
CA ARG A 57 -22.51 -16.20 -3.54
C ARG A 57 -21.53 -16.89 -2.59
N GLY A 58 -22.06 -17.40 -1.48
CA GLY A 58 -21.26 -18.02 -0.42
C GLY A 58 -20.24 -19.00 -0.99
N ILE A 59 -18.97 -18.77 -0.64
CA ILE A 59 -17.80 -19.55 -1.07
C ILE A 59 -17.94 -20.97 -0.52
N ASN A 60 -18.68 -21.82 -1.24
CA ASN A 60 -19.21 -23.04 -0.61
C ASN A 60 -18.41 -24.30 -0.91
N TYR A 61 -17.44 -24.30 -1.82
CA TYR A 61 -16.73 -25.55 -2.14
C TYR A 61 -15.30 -25.30 -2.63
N PHE A 62 -14.33 -25.25 -1.71
CA PHE A 62 -12.96 -25.64 -2.05
C PHE A 62 -12.86 -27.15 -1.92
N LEU A 63 -12.61 -27.84 -3.04
CA LEU A 63 -12.27 -29.25 -3.00
C LEU A 63 -11.02 -29.45 -2.14
N LYS A 64 -11.06 -30.43 -1.23
CA LYS A 64 -9.88 -30.85 -0.47
C LYS A 64 -8.81 -31.33 -1.46
N GLY A 65 -7.64 -30.68 -1.45
CA GLY A 65 -6.52 -31.01 -2.32
C GLY A 65 -5.52 -29.85 -2.40
N SER A 66 -4.36 -30.10 -3.00
CA SER A 66 -3.35 -29.07 -3.24
C SER A 66 -3.18 -28.82 -4.74
N SER A 67 -3.24 -27.57 -5.15
CA SER A 67 -2.79 -27.11 -6.47
C SER A 67 -1.82 -25.94 -6.34
N VAL A 68 -1.26 -25.47 -7.46
CA VAL A 68 -0.43 -24.25 -7.51
C VAL A 68 -1.18 -23.00 -7.01
N LEU A 69 -2.52 -23.02 -7.00
CA LEU A 69 -3.36 -21.92 -6.53
C LEU A 69 -3.70 -22.00 -5.03
N THR A 70 -3.24 -23.03 -4.32
CA THR A 70 -3.55 -23.21 -2.88
C THR A 70 -3.17 -21.97 -2.05
N PRO A 71 -1.98 -21.35 -2.22
CA PRO A 71 -1.63 -20.15 -1.47
C PRO A 71 -2.57 -18.97 -1.78
N LEU A 72 -3.10 -18.87 -3.01
CA LEU A 72 -4.08 -17.83 -3.35
C LEU A 72 -5.40 -18.07 -2.63
N VAL A 73 -5.94 -19.30 -2.69
CA VAL A 73 -7.19 -19.64 -1.97
C VAL A 73 -7.09 -19.26 -0.49
N GLU A 74 -5.99 -19.62 0.16
CA GLU A 74 -5.71 -19.24 1.54
C GLU A 74 -5.63 -17.71 1.70
N ALA A 75 -4.95 -17.01 0.79
CA ALA A 75 -4.83 -15.55 0.82
C ALA A 75 -6.20 -14.86 0.75
N TYR A 76 -7.08 -15.25 -0.17
CA TYR A 76 -8.42 -14.65 -0.29
C TYR A 76 -9.30 -14.95 0.93
N LEU A 77 -9.25 -16.18 1.47
CA LEU A 77 -9.98 -16.51 2.71
C LEU A 77 -9.50 -15.67 3.89
N LEU A 78 -8.19 -15.47 4.03
CA LEU A 78 -7.62 -14.61 5.07
C LEU A 78 -7.99 -13.14 4.87
N LYS A 79 -8.05 -12.66 3.62
CA LYS A 79 -8.50 -11.31 3.27
C LYS A 79 -9.96 -11.09 3.73
N GLU A 80 -10.87 -11.99 3.37
CA GLU A 80 -12.28 -11.88 3.78
C GLU A 80 -12.47 -11.99 5.30
N ALA A 81 -11.57 -12.69 5.99
CA ALA A 81 -11.53 -12.73 7.45
C ALA A 81 -10.90 -11.47 8.09
N GLY A 82 -10.50 -10.45 7.31
CA GLY A 82 -9.85 -9.23 7.78
C GLY A 82 -8.39 -9.42 8.25
N LYS A 83 -7.79 -10.59 7.98
CA LYS A 83 -6.41 -10.93 8.40
C LYS A 83 -5.39 -10.51 7.34
N PHE A 84 -5.32 -9.21 7.06
CA PHE A 84 -4.52 -8.67 5.95
C PHE A 84 -3.04 -9.05 5.98
N ARG A 85 -2.40 -9.04 7.15
CA ARG A 85 -0.97 -9.41 7.27
C ARG A 85 -0.70 -10.89 6.97
N GLU A 86 -1.61 -11.79 7.34
CA GLU A 86 -1.48 -13.21 7.00
C GLU A 86 -1.80 -13.44 5.52
N SER A 87 -2.82 -12.74 5.01
CA SER A 87 -3.18 -12.77 3.58
C SER A 87 -2.04 -12.30 2.68
N ALA A 88 -1.41 -11.16 2.99
CA ALA A 88 -0.27 -10.63 2.25
C ALA A 88 0.91 -11.62 2.17
N LYS A 89 1.18 -12.36 3.26
CA LYS A 89 2.20 -13.42 3.25
C LYS A 89 1.87 -14.53 2.27
N LYS A 90 0.60 -14.92 2.15
CA LYS A 90 0.13 -15.96 1.24
C LYS A 90 0.14 -15.53 -0.21
N PHE A 91 -0.24 -14.28 -0.51
CA PHE A 91 -0.02 -13.70 -1.83
C PHE A 91 1.47 -13.66 -2.20
N ARG A 92 2.33 -13.25 -1.27
CA ARG A 92 3.78 -13.24 -1.50
C ARG A 92 4.35 -14.64 -1.73
N GLU A 93 3.86 -15.64 -1.00
CA GLU A 93 4.22 -17.04 -1.18
C GLU A 93 3.92 -17.49 -2.62
N TYR A 94 2.72 -17.17 -3.13
CA TYR A 94 2.32 -17.45 -4.50
C TYR A 94 3.27 -16.79 -5.51
N PHE A 95 3.45 -15.47 -5.45
CA PHE A 95 4.24 -14.73 -6.44
C PHE A 95 5.75 -14.98 -6.38
N ARG A 96 6.26 -15.61 -5.30
CA ARG A 96 7.65 -16.05 -5.21
C ARG A 96 7.89 -17.46 -5.75
N ALA A 97 6.86 -18.28 -5.87
CA ALA A 97 7.01 -19.61 -6.42
C ALA A 97 7.41 -19.51 -7.91
N SER A 98 8.44 -20.25 -8.30
CA SER A 98 8.86 -20.29 -9.70
C SER A 98 7.71 -20.80 -10.57
N SER A 99 7.48 -20.17 -11.72
CA SER A 99 6.48 -20.57 -12.73
C SER A 99 5.01 -20.53 -12.31
N VAL A 100 4.60 -19.62 -11.43
CA VAL A 100 3.16 -19.37 -11.20
C VAL A 100 2.55 -18.54 -12.34
N PRO A 101 1.30 -18.83 -12.74
CA PRO A 101 0.54 -17.94 -13.60
C PRO A 101 0.36 -16.55 -12.94
N VAL A 102 0.40 -15.47 -13.72
CA VAL A 102 0.28 -14.10 -13.21
C VAL A 102 -0.88 -13.41 -13.90
N ALA A 103 -2.01 -13.29 -13.18
CA ALA A 103 -3.15 -12.52 -13.63
C ALA A 103 -3.11 -11.10 -13.06
N TYR A 104 -3.57 -10.13 -13.86
CA TYR A 104 -3.68 -8.73 -13.46
C TYR A 104 -4.52 -8.56 -12.19
N SER A 105 -5.70 -9.19 -12.14
CA SER A 105 -6.65 -9.09 -11.02
C SER A 105 -6.04 -9.59 -9.71
N ILE A 106 -5.45 -10.79 -9.72
CA ILE A 106 -4.79 -11.37 -8.54
C ILE A 106 -3.63 -10.48 -8.07
N LEU A 107 -2.78 -10.00 -8.98
CA LEU A 107 -1.64 -9.17 -8.60
C LEU A 107 -2.09 -7.82 -8.04
N ARG A 108 -3.13 -7.21 -8.61
CA ARG A 108 -3.77 -6.01 -8.09
C ARG A 108 -4.31 -6.24 -6.67
N THR A 109 -5.04 -7.32 -6.44
CA THR A 109 -5.57 -7.65 -5.11
C THR A 109 -4.45 -7.88 -4.11
N ALA A 110 -3.38 -8.57 -4.50
CA ALA A 110 -2.21 -8.79 -3.64
C ALA A 110 -1.52 -7.47 -3.22
N ILE A 111 -1.40 -6.51 -4.14
CA ILE A 111 -0.84 -5.18 -3.86
C ILE A 111 -1.71 -4.46 -2.83
N LEU A 112 -3.03 -4.38 -3.06
CA LEU A 112 -3.96 -3.69 -2.17
C LEU A 112 -4.00 -4.30 -0.77
N VAL A 113 -4.05 -5.63 -0.67
CA VAL A 113 -4.02 -6.34 0.62
C VAL A 113 -2.70 -6.10 1.36
N SER A 114 -1.59 -6.02 0.64
CA SER A 114 -0.28 -5.74 1.24
C SER A 114 -0.17 -4.30 1.73
N GLU A 115 -0.84 -3.35 1.05
CA GLU A 115 -0.97 -1.96 1.48
C GLU A 115 -1.80 -1.86 2.76
N ASP A 116 -2.97 -2.52 2.82
CA ASP A 116 -3.80 -2.63 4.04
C ASP A 116 -3.05 -3.29 5.21
N ALA A 117 -2.16 -4.23 4.91
CA ALA A 117 -1.30 -4.89 5.90
C ALA A 117 -0.11 -4.03 6.37
N VAL A 118 0.10 -2.86 5.74
CA VAL A 118 1.26 -1.97 5.96
C VAL A 118 2.58 -2.73 5.70
N ASP A 119 2.58 -3.71 4.79
CA ASP A 119 3.76 -4.47 4.37
C ASP A 119 4.33 -3.88 3.07
N PHE A 120 4.86 -2.66 3.18
CA PHE A 120 5.38 -1.89 2.04
C PHE A 120 6.51 -2.60 1.29
N LYS A 121 7.25 -3.50 1.95
CA LYS A 121 8.29 -4.29 1.28
C LYS A 121 7.66 -5.28 0.30
N THR A 122 6.61 -5.98 0.74
CA THR A 122 5.87 -6.89 -0.13
C THR A 122 5.16 -6.11 -1.25
N VAL A 123 4.62 -4.92 -0.96
CA VAL A 123 4.06 -4.03 -1.99
C VAL A 123 5.07 -3.74 -3.10
N LEU A 124 6.29 -3.29 -2.76
CA LEU A 124 7.33 -3.02 -3.77
C LEU A 124 7.75 -4.27 -4.56
N ASP A 125 7.90 -5.43 -3.89
CA ASP A 125 8.20 -6.71 -4.56
C ASP A 125 7.12 -7.03 -5.63
N LEU A 126 5.84 -6.85 -5.31
CA LEU A 126 4.71 -7.12 -6.21
C LEU A 126 4.59 -6.09 -7.34
N LEU A 127 4.85 -4.82 -7.05
CA LEU A 127 4.85 -3.75 -8.05
C LEU A 127 5.92 -3.93 -9.11
N ALA A 128 7.09 -4.45 -8.74
CA ALA A 128 8.13 -4.81 -9.71
C ALA A 128 7.64 -5.87 -10.70
N ILE A 129 6.92 -6.90 -10.21
CA ILE A 129 6.29 -7.92 -11.07
C ILE A 129 5.25 -7.27 -11.99
N TYR A 130 4.40 -6.39 -11.44
CA TYR A 130 3.35 -5.70 -12.18
C TYR A 130 3.92 -4.86 -13.34
N LYS A 131 4.92 -4.02 -13.05
CA LYS A 131 5.58 -3.18 -14.06
C LYS A 131 6.24 -4.02 -15.15
N ALA A 132 6.98 -5.06 -14.76
CA ALA A 132 7.67 -5.93 -15.71
C ALA A 132 6.69 -6.68 -16.63
N ARG A 133 5.51 -7.07 -16.12
CA ARG A 133 4.52 -7.84 -16.87
C ARG A 133 3.63 -6.97 -17.76
N PHE A 134 3.18 -5.82 -17.26
CA PHE A 134 2.13 -5.03 -17.90
C PHE A 134 2.64 -3.71 -18.51
N ALA A 135 3.92 -3.36 -18.30
CA ALA A 135 4.51 -2.09 -18.76
C ALA A 135 3.64 -0.87 -18.40
N ASN A 136 3.12 -0.87 -17.17
CA ASN A 136 2.09 0.04 -16.70
C ASN A 136 2.46 0.59 -15.31
N ASP A 137 2.20 1.87 -15.07
CA ASP A 137 2.55 2.63 -13.87
C ASP A 137 1.31 2.98 -13.01
N TYR A 138 0.21 2.24 -13.15
CA TYR A 138 -1.08 2.50 -12.49
C TYR A 138 -0.93 2.78 -11.00
N PHE A 139 -0.09 2.02 -10.31
CA PHE A 139 0.17 2.08 -8.87
C PHE A 139 1.30 3.04 -8.47
N CYS A 140 1.66 4.04 -9.28
CA CYS A 140 2.74 4.97 -8.95
C CYS A 140 2.54 5.70 -7.60
N LYS A 141 1.30 6.01 -7.20
CA LYS A 141 1.02 6.60 -5.87
C LYS A 141 1.35 5.62 -4.73
N THR A 142 0.90 4.38 -4.83
CA THR A 142 1.23 3.30 -3.87
C THR A 142 2.73 3.04 -3.80
N GLU A 143 3.42 3.03 -4.94
CA GLU A 143 4.88 2.88 -5.00
C GLU A 143 5.63 4.02 -4.32
N PHE A 144 5.19 5.26 -4.58
CA PHE A 144 5.73 6.46 -3.95
C PHE A 144 5.61 6.36 -2.43
N PHE A 145 4.41 6.08 -1.90
CA PHE A 145 4.20 5.99 -0.45
C PHE A 145 4.92 4.79 0.16
N SER A 146 5.00 3.66 -0.55
CA SER A 146 5.74 2.50 -0.07
C SER A 146 7.23 2.82 0.10
N ASN A 147 7.85 3.50 -0.87
CA ASN A 147 9.23 3.97 -0.73
C ASN A 147 9.38 5.01 0.39
N TYR A 148 8.45 5.96 0.50
CA TYR A 148 8.45 6.96 1.57
C TYR A 148 8.41 6.33 2.97
N HIS A 149 7.49 5.38 3.21
CA HIS A 149 7.34 4.72 4.50
C HIS A 149 8.53 3.81 4.85
N LEU A 150 9.17 3.23 3.84
CA LEU A 150 10.42 2.48 4.02
C LEU A 150 11.66 3.37 4.16
N ARG A 151 11.49 4.71 4.12
CA ARG A 151 12.57 5.72 4.16
C ARG A 151 13.53 5.64 2.98
N ASN A 152 13.09 5.04 1.89
CA ASN A 152 13.76 5.05 0.59
C ASN A 152 13.44 6.38 -0.13
N TYR A 153 13.88 7.49 0.47
CA TYR A 153 13.45 8.83 0.03
C TYR A 153 13.92 9.18 -1.39
N LYS A 154 15.08 8.66 -1.82
CA LYS A 154 15.60 8.87 -3.18
C LYS A 154 14.71 8.21 -4.21
N GLU A 155 14.32 6.97 -3.94
CA GLU A 155 13.45 6.16 -4.78
C GLU A 155 12.03 6.77 -4.83
N ALA A 156 11.50 7.25 -3.70
CA ALA A 156 10.23 7.98 -3.66
C ALA A 156 10.26 9.23 -4.57
N ILE A 157 11.31 10.04 -4.49
CA ILE A 157 11.49 11.22 -5.36
C ILE A 157 11.61 10.80 -6.84
N GLN A 158 12.31 9.71 -7.13
CA GLN A 158 12.42 9.19 -8.50
C GLN A 158 11.04 8.79 -9.05
N VAL A 159 10.26 8.02 -8.30
CA VAL A 159 8.89 7.63 -8.67
C VAL A 159 8.04 8.87 -8.93
N PHE A 160 8.15 9.89 -8.08
CA PHE A 160 7.46 11.17 -8.31
C PHE A 160 7.90 11.82 -9.62
N GLY A 161 9.20 11.92 -9.88
CA GLY A 161 9.74 12.53 -11.10
C GLY A 161 9.26 11.84 -12.38
N GLU A 162 9.24 10.50 -12.38
CA GLU A 162 8.75 9.69 -13.50
C GLU A 162 7.24 9.84 -13.72
N ASN A 163 6.49 10.19 -12.68
CA ASN A 163 5.01 10.23 -12.68
C ASN A 163 4.44 11.62 -12.38
N ALA A 164 5.23 12.69 -12.53
CA ALA A 164 4.91 14.01 -12.00
C ALA A 164 3.54 14.53 -12.46
N LYS A 165 3.17 14.31 -13.73
CA LYS A 165 1.87 14.72 -14.29
C LYS A 165 0.65 14.15 -13.55
N ARG A 166 0.78 12.96 -12.96
CA ARG A 166 -0.30 12.26 -12.23
C ARG A 166 -0.28 12.57 -10.75
N LEU A 167 0.89 12.92 -10.20
CA LEU A 167 1.12 13.04 -8.77
C LEU A 167 1.18 14.49 -8.29
N SER A 168 1.40 15.47 -9.17
CA SER A 168 1.60 16.88 -8.81
C SER A 168 0.34 17.60 -8.30
N GLU A 169 -0.83 17.00 -8.43
CA GLU A 169 -2.10 17.57 -7.96
C GLU A 169 -2.54 16.99 -6.60
N GLU A 170 -1.83 15.95 -6.13
CA GLU A 170 -2.18 15.20 -4.93
C GLU A 170 -1.50 15.84 -3.71
N ARG A 171 -2.29 16.53 -2.88
CA ARG A 171 -1.82 17.28 -1.70
C ARG A 171 -0.97 16.43 -0.75
N ASP A 172 -1.41 15.22 -0.49
CA ASP A 172 -0.75 14.24 0.37
C ASP A 172 0.62 13.82 -0.21
N VAL A 173 0.69 13.57 -1.52
CA VAL A 173 1.92 13.23 -2.22
C VAL A 173 2.91 14.40 -2.19
N MET A 174 2.45 15.63 -2.46
CA MET A 174 3.31 16.82 -2.40
C MET A 174 3.86 17.06 -0.99
N GLY A 175 3.04 16.87 0.05
CA GLY A 175 3.47 16.97 1.44
C GLY A 175 4.54 15.93 1.77
N ALA A 176 4.32 14.67 1.41
CA ALA A 176 5.28 13.59 1.62
C ALA A 176 6.57 13.79 0.80
N LEU A 177 6.48 14.33 -0.42
CA LEU A 177 7.63 14.67 -1.26
C LEU A 177 8.47 15.77 -0.62
N GLY A 178 7.83 16.83 -0.13
CA GLY A 178 8.52 17.90 0.61
C GLY A 178 9.25 17.36 1.83
N LEU A 179 8.61 16.48 2.61
CA LEU A 179 9.23 15.82 3.76
C LEU A 179 10.39 14.89 3.35
N ALA A 180 10.25 14.14 2.27
CA ALA A 180 11.33 13.31 1.73
C ALA A 180 12.56 14.17 1.36
N LEU A 181 12.34 15.33 0.73
CA LEU A 181 13.41 16.29 0.40
C LEU A 181 14.08 16.86 1.65
N VAL A 182 13.31 17.19 2.70
CA VAL A 182 13.83 17.61 4.01
C VAL A 182 14.74 16.54 4.60
N HIS A 183 14.32 15.27 4.60
CA HIS A 183 15.11 14.16 5.12
C HIS A 183 16.43 13.95 4.34
N LEU A 184 16.48 14.36 3.08
CA LEU A 184 17.71 14.34 2.28
C LEU A 184 18.54 15.63 2.37
N GLY A 185 18.13 16.60 3.21
CA GLY A 185 18.81 17.88 3.37
C GLY A 185 18.61 18.86 2.21
N LYS A 186 17.65 18.60 1.32
CA LYS A 186 17.34 19.43 0.15
C LYS A 186 16.29 20.49 0.49
N PHE A 187 16.64 21.40 1.39
CA PHE A 187 15.68 22.34 1.99
C PHE A 187 15.06 23.32 0.98
N ASP A 188 15.84 23.84 0.03
CA ASP A 188 15.32 24.78 -0.98
C ASP A 188 14.31 24.10 -1.92
N GLU A 189 14.61 22.87 -2.36
CA GLU A 189 13.69 22.07 -3.16
C GLU A 189 12.43 21.74 -2.36
N ALA A 190 12.58 21.32 -1.09
CA ALA A 190 11.45 21.03 -0.21
C ALA A 190 10.52 22.24 -0.06
N LYS A 191 11.09 23.43 0.19
CA LYS A 191 10.34 24.68 0.30
C LYS A 191 9.55 24.96 -0.97
N SER A 192 10.20 24.88 -2.13
CA SER A 192 9.52 25.12 -3.42
C SER A 192 8.38 24.15 -3.69
N ILE A 193 8.48 22.90 -3.24
CA ILE A 193 7.40 21.91 -3.36
C ILE A 193 6.26 22.22 -2.39
N LEU A 194 6.57 22.49 -1.12
CA LEU A 194 5.57 22.73 -0.08
C LEU A 194 4.78 24.03 -0.34
N GLU A 195 5.41 25.06 -0.91
CA GLU A 195 4.77 26.33 -1.30
C GLU A 195 3.69 26.15 -2.39
N LYS A 196 3.76 25.08 -3.18
CA LYS A 196 2.79 24.78 -4.24
C LYS A 196 1.57 24.00 -3.74
N ILE A 197 1.57 23.57 -2.48
CA ILE A 197 0.44 22.84 -1.90
C ILE A 197 -0.77 23.79 -1.80
N PRO A 198 -1.95 23.42 -2.33
CA PRO A 198 -3.15 24.24 -2.21
C PRO A 198 -3.44 24.62 -0.76
N GLY A 199 -3.71 25.91 -0.53
CA GLY A 199 -3.91 26.49 0.81
C GLY A 199 -2.62 26.88 1.54
N TYR A 200 -1.43 26.78 0.92
CA TYR A 200 -0.18 27.22 1.54
C TYR A 200 -0.21 28.71 1.89
N GLU A 201 -0.75 29.56 1.02
CA GLU A 201 -0.85 31.01 1.27
C GLU A 201 -1.78 31.36 2.45
N GLU A 202 -2.67 30.43 2.84
CA GLU A 202 -3.56 30.57 3.99
C GLU A 202 -2.92 30.06 5.29
N LEU A 203 -1.75 29.41 5.21
CA LEU A 203 -1.05 28.92 6.40
C LEU A 203 -0.42 30.09 7.15
N PRO A 204 -0.60 30.14 8.48
CA PRO A 204 0.06 31.14 9.30
C PRO A 204 1.58 30.92 9.25
N THR A 205 2.30 32.03 9.14
CA THR A 205 3.75 32.06 9.23
C THR A 205 4.24 31.59 10.60
N PHE A 206 5.51 31.21 10.68
CA PHE A 206 6.14 30.86 11.95
C PHE A 206 6.02 31.99 12.97
N GLU A 207 6.18 33.24 12.55
CA GLU A 207 6.05 34.42 13.43
C GLU A 207 4.63 34.63 13.93
N GLU A 208 3.61 34.41 13.09
CA GLU A 208 2.21 34.46 13.51
C GLU A 208 1.90 33.36 14.53
N LYS A 209 2.37 32.12 14.30
CA LYS A 209 2.24 31.04 15.27
C LYS A 209 3.00 31.30 16.56
N LYS A 210 4.19 31.88 16.48
CA LYS A 210 4.97 32.29 17.66
C LYS A 210 4.23 33.33 18.51
N LYS A 211 3.53 34.27 17.86
CA LYS A 211 2.65 35.24 18.53
C LYS A 211 1.43 34.57 19.16
N GLU A 212 0.76 33.65 18.44
CA GLU A 212 -0.37 32.85 18.94
C GLU A 212 0.01 32.04 20.19
N PHE A 213 1.21 31.46 20.20
CA PHE A 213 1.73 30.68 21.32
C PHE A 213 2.42 31.50 22.42
N SER A 214 2.43 32.83 22.34
CA SER A 214 3.18 33.69 23.28
C SER A 214 2.84 33.45 24.76
N GLU A 215 1.56 33.25 25.09
CA GLU A 215 1.14 32.93 26.46
C GLU A 215 1.64 31.55 26.92
N LYS A 216 1.58 30.55 26.03
CA LYS A 216 2.08 29.19 26.30
C LYS A 216 3.60 29.20 26.49
N ILE A 217 4.32 29.95 25.66
CA ILE A 217 5.77 30.18 25.78
C ILE A 217 6.10 30.81 27.14
N ALA A 218 5.38 31.86 27.55
CA ALA A 218 5.58 32.49 28.86
C ALA A 218 5.27 31.53 30.03
N SER A 219 4.40 30.55 29.82
CA SER A 219 4.03 29.56 30.84
C SER A 219 4.96 28.35 30.94
N ILE A 220 5.97 28.23 30.07
CA ILE A 220 6.94 27.12 30.06
C ILE A 220 7.50 26.81 31.47
N PRO A 221 8.00 27.79 32.27
CA PRO A 221 8.55 27.49 33.60
C PRO A 221 7.52 26.86 34.54
N LYS A 222 6.25 27.29 34.45
CA LYS A 222 5.16 26.73 35.25
C LYS A 222 4.83 25.31 34.81
N MET A 223 4.78 25.05 33.50
CA MET A 223 4.50 23.72 32.96
C MET A 223 5.62 22.73 33.32
N GLU A 224 6.89 23.14 33.20
CA GLU A 224 8.04 22.32 33.61
C GLU A 224 8.01 21.98 35.10
N ALA A 225 7.64 22.93 35.98
CA ALA A 225 7.56 22.68 37.42
C ALA A 225 6.56 21.57 37.79
N LYS A 226 5.53 21.35 36.96
CA LYS A 226 4.55 20.27 37.12
C LYS A 226 4.60 19.21 36.01
N ARG A 227 5.73 19.06 35.29
CA ARG A 227 5.86 18.19 34.09
C ARG A 227 5.34 16.77 34.31
N LYS A 228 5.62 16.19 35.47
CA LYS A 228 5.19 14.82 35.83
C LYS A 228 3.67 14.65 35.97
N ASN A 229 2.94 15.75 36.13
CA ASN A 229 1.50 15.78 36.35
C ASN A 229 0.74 16.46 35.20
N LEU A 230 1.41 16.75 34.08
CA LEU A 230 0.75 17.33 32.92
C LEU A 230 -0.15 16.31 32.24
N SER A 231 -1.32 16.77 31.82
CA SER A 231 -2.16 16.03 30.89
C SER A 231 -1.51 15.94 29.50
N VAL A 232 -1.98 15.03 28.66
CA VAL A 232 -1.53 14.89 27.25
C VAL A 232 -1.68 16.22 26.50
N SER A 233 -2.80 16.93 26.69
CA SER A 233 -3.03 18.24 26.07
C SER A 233 -2.00 19.28 26.52
N GLU A 234 -1.65 19.31 27.81
CA GLU A 234 -0.65 20.25 28.32
C GLU A 234 0.78 19.88 27.89
N LEU A 235 1.07 18.60 27.67
CA LEU A 235 2.35 18.16 27.08
C LEU A 235 2.43 18.57 25.60
N ILE A 236 1.34 18.47 24.84
CA ILE A 236 1.27 18.99 23.47
C ILE A 236 1.53 20.50 23.47
N ASP A 237 0.85 21.23 24.35
CA ASP A 237 1.06 22.68 24.51
C ASP A 237 2.51 23.02 24.87
N LEU A 238 3.13 22.25 25.77
CA LEU A 238 4.53 22.43 26.16
C LEU A 238 5.49 22.15 24.98
N GLY A 239 5.22 21.10 24.19
CA GLY A 239 6.00 20.76 23.00
C GLY A 239 5.96 21.88 21.96
N PHE A 240 4.76 22.40 21.65
CA PHE A 240 4.62 23.53 20.73
C PHE A 240 5.19 24.84 21.30
N ALA A 241 5.05 25.08 22.61
CA ALA A 241 5.68 26.24 23.24
C ALA A 241 7.20 26.20 23.07
N TYR A 242 7.84 25.04 23.25
CA TYR A 242 9.27 24.90 22.97
C TYR A 242 9.62 25.05 21.50
N LEU A 243 8.79 24.53 20.60
CA LEU A 243 8.99 24.66 19.15
C LEU A 243 9.01 26.15 18.74
N PHE A 244 7.99 26.90 19.14
CA PHE A 244 7.86 28.32 18.78
C PHE A 244 8.74 29.26 19.61
N SER A 245 9.32 28.78 20.72
CA SER A 245 10.43 29.44 21.41
C SER A 245 11.81 29.06 20.86
N GLU A 246 11.87 28.35 19.73
CA GLU A 246 13.10 27.90 19.05
C GLU A 246 13.98 26.97 19.89
N ASN A 247 13.41 26.34 20.93
CA ASN A 247 14.10 25.33 21.73
C ASN A 247 13.79 23.94 21.17
N PHE A 248 14.27 23.68 19.95
CA PHE A 248 13.92 22.50 19.17
C PHE A 248 14.27 21.19 19.87
N LYS A 249 15.39 21.15 20.61
CA LYS A 249 15.80 19.96 21.35
C LYS A 249 14.80 19.58 22.44
N LYS A 250 14.32 20.55 23.23
CA LYS A 250 13.29 20.28 24.23
C LYS A 250 11.94 19.97 23.62
N ALA A 251 11.60 20.60 22.50
CA ALA A 251 10.39 20.27 21.75
C ALA A 251 10.41 18.79 21.33
N GLU A 252 11.52 18.34 20.75
CA GLU A 252 11.72 16.94 20.36
C GLU A 252 11.62 15.98 21.55
N GLU A 253 12.25 16.29 22.69
CA GLU A 253 12.14 15.49 23.92
C GLU A 253 10.68 15.32 24.36
N VAL A 254 9.89 16.41 24.40
CA VAL A 254 8.48 16.37 24.82
C VAL A 254 7.61 15.63 23.81
N PHE A 255 7.82 15.83 22.50
CA PHE A 255 7.09 15.09 21.49
C PHE A 255 7.45 13.59 21.49
N GLY A 256 8.70 13.25 21.81
CA GLY A 256 9.13 11.86 22.01
C GLY A 256 8.40 11.18 23.18
N GLU A 257 8.21 11.90 24.30
CA GLU A 257 7.42 11.42 25.45
C GLU A 257 5.97 11.13 25.08
N LEU A 258 5.35 12.00 24.28
CA LEU A 258 3.98 11.83 23.80
C LEU A 258 3.81 10.58 22.94
N ILE A 259 4.76 10.30 22.06
CA ILE A 259 4.75 9.10 21.22
C ILE A 259 4.93 7.85 22.09
N ALA A 260 5.87 7.86 23.04
CA ALA A 260 6.12 6.73 23.92
C ALA A 260 4.94 6.41 24.85
N ALA A 261 4.12 7.41 25.20
CA ALA A 261 2.90 7.22 26.00
C ALA A 261 1.71 6.63 25.23
N GLN A 262 1.78 6.61 23.88
CA GLN A 262 0.73 6.08 22.99
C GLN A 262 1.10 4.73 22.35
N ALA A 263 2.35 4.29 22.50
CA ALA A 263 2.86 3.00 22.02
C ALA A 263 2.68 1.89 23.06
#